data_AF-A0A444V7B4-F1
#
_entry.id   AF-A0A444V7B4-F1
#
_cell.length_a   1.000
_cell.length_b   1.000
_cell.length_c   1.000
_cell.angle_alpha   90.00
_cell.angle_beta   90.00
_cell.angle_gamma   90.00
#
_symmetry.space_group_name_H-M   'P 1'
#
loop_
_entity.id
_entity.type
_entity.pdbx_description
1 polymer ?
#
loop_
_entity_poly.entity_id
_entity_poly.type
_entity_poly.pdbx_seq_one_letter_code
_entity_poly.pdbx_strand_id
1 'polypeptide(L)'
;MAYHGVKNRTLVFYDKFEMSTFGLTSLQSSTFLSGFMREILQRESCLEHTTYTFFHLTVQEFLAACNFFLDPSADVSEMLGNLDSCTDGQFEILTRFLAGLCRFPMTKPLLTILGQFVTQTGHKVLWWLKERTERAVKDLQGQQGQQDQQNKEDTRK
;
A
#
# COMPACT_ATOMS: atom_id res chain seq x y z
N MET A 1 -11.03 -3.05 -1.65
CA MET A 1 -10.69 -2.83 -3.07
C MET A 1 -9.30 -2.23 -3.31
N ALA A 2 -8.98 -1.05 -2.77
CA ALA A 2 -7.72 -0.36 -3.10
C ALA A 2 -6.47 -1.21 -2.82
N TYR A 3 -6.36 -1.80 -1.62
CA TYR A 3 -5.25 -2.69 -1.26
C TYR A 3 -5.19 -3.96 -2.14
N HIS A 4 -6.34 -4.55 -2.48
CA HIS A 4 -6.40 -5.67 -3.43
C HIS A 4 -5.75 -5.29 -4.77
N GLY A 5 -6.05 -4.11 -5.29
CA GLY A 5 -5.44 -3.65 -6.53
C GLY A 5 -3.94 -3.38 -6.41
N VAL A 6 -3.47 -2.86 -5.27
CA VAL A 6 -2.02 -2.70 -5.04
C VAL A 6 -1.33 -4.08 -5.00
N LYS A 7 -1.84 -5.00 -4.18
CA LYS A 7 -1.30 -6.36 -4.00
C LYS A 7 -1.25 -7.14 -5.32
N ASN A 8 -2.33 -7.08 -6.10
CA ASN A 8 -2.50 -7.87 -7.32
C ASN A 8 -2.13 -7.12 -8.61
N ARG A 9 -1.58 -5.90 -8.52
CA ARG A 9 -1.26 -5.03 -9.66
C ARG A 9 -2.49 -4.74 -10.54
N THR A 10 -3.68 -4.72 -9.94
CA THR A 10 -4.93 -4.40 -10.63
C THR A 10 -5.13 -2.89 -10.66
N LEU A 11 -5.17 -2.33 -11.87
CA LEU A 11 -5.40 -0.90 -12.13
C LEU A 11 -6.81 -0.61 -12.64
N VAL A 12 -7.48 -1.60 -13.21
CA VAL A 12 -8.82 -1.52 -13.80
C VAL A 12 -9.72 -2.48 -13.03
N PHE A 13 -10.82 -1.97 -12.51
CA PHE A 13 -11.79 -2.70 -11.69
C PHE A 13 -13.10 -2.82 -12.47
N TYR A 14 -13.56 -4.04 -12.71
CA TYR A 14 -14.79 -4.28 -13.45
C TYR A 14 -16.01 -4.12 -12.53
N ASP A 15 -17.04 -3.45 -13.04
CA ASP A 15 -18.31 -3.26 -12.34
C ASP A 15 -18.86 -4.60 -11.78
N LYS A 16 -19.00 -5.58 -12.67
CA LYS A 16 -19.61 -6.88 -12.36
C LYS A 16 -18.66 -7.86 -11.65
N PHE A 17 -17.45 -7.44 -11.33
CA PHE A 17 -16.48 -8.28 -10.62
C PHE A 17 -15.93 -7.54 -9.39
N GLU A 18 -14.80 -6.84 -9.48
CA GLU A 18 -14.19 -6.23 -8.29
C GLU A 18 -15.12 -5.23 -7.59
N MET A 19 -15.80 -4.35 -8.34
CA MET A 19 -16.68 -3.35 -7.74
C MET A 19 -17.82 -4.01 -6.96
N SER A 20 -18.45 -5.03 -7.54
CA SER A 20 -19.49 -5.83 -6.87
C SER A 20 -18.95 -6.62 -5.69
N THR A 21 -17.79 -7.27 -5.81
CA THR A 21 -17.16 -8.05 -4.74
C THR A 21 -16.84 -7.19 -3.52
N PHE A 22 -16.42 -5.95 -3.74
CA PHE A 22 -16.14 -5.00 -2.67
C PHE A 22 -17.36 -4.15 -2.26
N GLY A 23 -18.56 -4.46 -2.77
CA GLY A 23 -19.80 -3.80 -2.38
C GLY A 23 -19.93 -2.33 -2.81
N LEU A 24 -19.21 -1.92 -3.87
CA LEU A 24 -19.17 -0.54 -4.34
C LEU A 24 -20.19 -0.24 -5.45
N THR A 25 -20.94 -1.23 -5.94
CA THR A 25 -21.96 -1.04 -6.99
C THR A 25 -23.05 -0.04 -6.57
N SER A 26 -23.43 -0.01 -5.28
CA SER A 26 -24.40 0.97 -4.77
C SER A 26 -23.87 2.41 -4.70
N LEU A 27 -22.55 2.60 -4.83
CA LEU A 27 -21.86 3.89 -4.71
C LEU A 27 -21.44 4.47 -6.05
N GLN A 28 -21.84 3.88 -7.18
CA GLN A 28 -21.45 4.31 -8.52
C GLN A 28 -21.87 5.74 -8.84
N SER A 29 -23.05 6.16 -8.37
CA SER A 29 -23.55 7.53 -8.53
C SER A 29 -23.06 8.50 -7.45
N SER A 30 -22.21 8.04 -6.52
CA SER A 30 -21.73 8.88 -5.43
C SER A 30 -20.66 9.87 -5.91
N THR A 31 -20.74 11.10 -5.40
CA THR A 31 -19.67 12.11 -5.52
C THR A 31 -18.37 11.65 -4.87
N PHE A 32 -18.45 10.75 -3.87
CA PHE A 32 -17.28 10.19 -3.22
C PHE A 32 -16.48 9.32 -4.19
N LEU A 33 -17.11 8.34 -4.84
CA LEU A 33 -16.42 7.45 -5.77
C LEU A 33 -15.86 8.22 -6.98
N SER A 34 -16.66 9.13 -7.56
CA SER A 34 -16.25 9.97 -8.68
C SER A 34 -15.15 10.99 -8.34
N GLY A 35 -14.89 11.25 -7.05
CA GLY A 35 -13.78 12.09 -6.60
C GLY A 35 -12.41 11.37 -6.60
N PHE A 36 -12.39 10.04 -6.51
CA PHE A 36 -11.16 9.24 -6.46
C PHE A 36 -10.96 8.35 -7.68
N MET A 37 -12.06 8.02 -8.37
CA MET A 37 -12.08 7.10 -9.49
C MET A 37 -12.81 7.70 -10.67
N ARG A 38 -12.42 7.28 -11.86
CA ARG A 38 -13.13 7.57 -13.09
C ARG A 38 -13.69 6.28 -13.68
N GLU A 39 -14.88 6.40 -14.23
CA GLU A 39 -15.46 5.39 -15.10
C GLU A 39 -14.76 5.42 -16.46
N ILE A 40 -14.47 4.24 -17.00
CA ILE A 40 -13.95 4.03 -18.34
C ILE A 40 -14.90 3.02 -19.01
N LEU A 41 -15.42 3.40 -20.17
CA LEU A 41 -16.15 2.47 -21.01
C LEU A 41 -15.15 1.62 -21.77
N GLN A 42 -15.07 0.34 -21.42
CA GLN A 42 -14.25 -0.63 -22.12
C GLN A 42 -15.16 -1.51 -22.98
N ARG A 43 -14.94 -1.47 -24.30
CA ARG A 43 -15.69 -2.29 -25.26
C ARG A 43 -14.81 -3.47 -25.65
N GLU A 44 -15.09 -4.64 -25.09
CA GLU A 44 -14.44 -5.91 -25.45
C GLU A 44 -15.50 -6.88 -26.00
N SER A 45 -15.23 -7.46 -27.17
CA SER A 45 -16.07 -8.50 -27.81
C SER A 45 -17.59 -8.29 -27.71
N CYS A 46 -18.09 -7.24 -28.37
CA CYS A 46 -19.52 -6.89 -28.49
C CYS A 46 -20.28 -6.61 -27.17
N LEU A 47 -19.63 -6.70 -26.01
CA LEU A 47 -20.20 -6.37 -24.72
C LEU A 47 -19.55 -5.10 -24.18
N GLU A 48 -20.37 -4.15 -23.76
CA GLU A 48 -19.89 -2.96 -23.05
C GLU A 48 -19.72 -3.32 -21.58
N HIS A 49 -18.48 -3.21 -21.10
CA HIS A 49 -18.15 -3.38 -19.70
C HIS A 49 -17.83 -2.01 -19.11
N THR A 50 -18.59 -1.64 -18.08
CA THR A 50 -18.25 -0.50 -17.24
C THR A 50 -17.07 -0.89 -16.35
N THR A 51 -15.96 -0.16 -16.49
CA THR A 51 -14.78 -0.35 -15.65
C THR A 51 -14.43 0.95 -14.95
N TYR A 52 -13.67 0.82 -13.86
CA TYR A 52 -13.26 1.93 -13.02
C TYR A 52 -11.76 1.89 -12.81
N THR A 53 -11.15 3.07 -12.73
CA THR A 53 -9.74 3.20 -12.32
C THR A 53 -9.60 4.38 -11.38
N PHE A 54 -8.64 4.30 -10.46
CA PHE A 54 -8.27 5.46 -9.66
C PHE A 54 -7.65 6.53 -10.55
N PHE A 55 -7.90 7.80 -10.25
CA PHE A 55 -7.27 8.90 -11.01
C PHE A 55 -5.75 8.85 -10.97
N HIS A 56 -5.18 8.37 -9.88
CA HIS A 56 -3.75 8.23 -9.71
C HIS A 56 -3.41 7.02 -8.84
N LEU A 57 -2.35 6.29 -9.20
CA LEU A 57 -1.92 5.11 -8.44
C LEU A 57 -1.61 5.44 -6.97
N THR A 58 -1.02 6.60 -6.71
CA THR A 58 -0.72 7.02 -5.33
C THR A 58 -1.98 7.24 -4.49
N VAL A 59 -3.12 7.61 -5.10
CA VAL A 59 -4.41 7.71 -4.40
C VAL A 59 -4.92 6.33 -4.03
N GLN A 60 -4.78 5.36 -4.94
CA GLN A 60 -5.09 3.96 -4.66
C GLN A 60 -4.22 3.43 -3.50
N GLU A 61 -2.92 3.70 -3.51
CA GLU A 61 -2.00 3.28 -2.45
C GLU A 61 -2.28 3.99 -1.11
N PHE A 62 -2.66 5.27 -1.14
CA PHE A 62 -3.06 6.00 0.06
C PHE A 62 -4.33 5.39 0.68
N LEU A 63 -5.37 5.16 -0.13
CA LEU A 63 -6.61 4.53 0.35
C LEU A 63 -6.38 3.08 0.81
N ALA A 64 -5.46 2.37 0.16
CA ALA A 64 -5.00 1.06 0.63
C ALA A 64 -4.36 1.15 2.02
N ALA A 65 -3.52 2.16 2.29
CA ALA A 65 -2.95 2.39 3.62
C ALA A 65 -4.04 2.69 4.65
N CYS A 66 -4.98 3.60 4.33
CA CYS A 66 -6.08 3.97 5.21
C CYS A 66 -6.94 2.78 5.62
N ASN A 67 -7.16 1.80 4.73
CA ASN A 67 -7.95 0.60 5.02
C ASN A 67 -7.50 -0.10 6.30
N PHE A 68 -6.19 -0.27 6.51
CA PHE A 68 -5.66 -0.96 7.68
C PHE A 68 -5.78 -0.18 8.99
N PHE A 69 -5.94 1.14 8.89
CA PHE A 69 -6.17 2.00 10.06
C PHE A 69 -7.66 2.16 10.36
N LEU A 70 -8.55 1.98 9.38
CA LEU A 70 -9.98 2.20 9.52
C LEU A 70 -10.78 0.91 9.75
N ASP A 71 -10.30 -0.22 9.24
CA ASP A 71 -10.97 -1.51 9.35
C ASP A 71 -10.30 -2.39 10.42
N PRO A 72 -10.95 -2.63 11.58
CA PRO A 72 -10.42 -3.51 12.62
C PRO A 72 -10.26 -4.96 12.18
N SER A 73 -10.97 -5.39 11.14
CA SER A 73 -10.91 -6.75 10.60
C SER A 73 -9.75 -6.93 9.61
N ALA A 74 -9.10 -5.85 9.18
CA ALA A 74 -8.00 -5.92 8.25
C ALA A 74 -6.80 -6.66 8.87
N ASP A 75 -6.30 -7.68 8.18
CA ASP A 75 -5.12 -8.43 8.62
C ASP A 75 -3.83 -7.65 8.33
N VAL A 76 -3.46 -6.80 9.29
CA VAL A 76 -2.21 -6.01 9.25
C VAL A 76 -0.99 -6.95 9.22
N SER A 77 -1.04 -8.11 9.85
CA SER A 77 0.10 -9.03 9.91
C SER A 77 0.36 -9.66 8.54
N GLU A 78 -0.70 -10.12 7.86
CA GLU A 78 -0.60 -10.61 6.48
C GLU A 78 -0.07 -9.52 5.54
N MET A 79 -0.59 -8.29 5.67
CA MET A 79 -0.12 -7.14 4.90
C MET A 79 1.39 -6.92 5.09
N LEU A 80 1.87 -6.84 6.34
CA LEU A 80 3.29 -6.63 6.61
C LEU A 80 4.17 -7.78 6.07
N GLY A 81 3.66 -9.02 6.10
CA GLY A 81 4.32 -10.17 5.49
C GLY A 81 4.49 -10.02 3.97
N ASN A 82 3.46 -9.53 3.27
CA ASN A 82 3.54 -9.26 1.83
C ASN A 82 4.53 -8.11 1.51
N LEU A 83 4.62 -7.11 2.38
CA LEU A 83 5.58 -6.00 2.24
C LEU A 83 7.04 -6.46 2.42
N ASP A 84 7.28 -7.48 3.24
CA ASP A 84 8.62 -8.03 3.46
C ASP A 84 9.07 -9.02 2.39
N SER A 85 8.15 -9.74 1.74
CA SER A 85 8.48 -10.67 0.66
C SER A 85 8.66 -9.98 -0.70
N CYS A 86 8.19 -8.74 -0.84
CA CYS A 86 8.26 -7.96 -2.07
C CYS A 86 9.67 -7.37 -2.30
N THR A 87 10.26 -7.71 -3.45
CA THR A 87 11.60 -7.26 -3.87
C THR A 87 11.59 -6.24 -5.00
N ASP A 88 10.44 -6.00 -5.63
CA ASP A 88 10.29 -5.21 -6.85
C ASP A 88 9.77 -3.78 -6.61
N GLY A 89 9.76 -3.33 -5.35
CA GLY A 89 9.35 -1.98 -4.96
C GLY A 89 7.85 -1.71 -5.04
N GLN A 90 7.01 -2.71 -5.35
CA GLN A 90 5.56 -2.56 -5.51
C GLN A 90 4.88 -1.85 -4.34
N PHE A 91 5.36 -2.05 -3.12
CA PHE A 91 4.76 -1.47 -1.91
C PHE A 91 5.51 -0.26 -1.36
N GLU A 92 6.43 0.36 -2.12
CA GLU A 92 7.26 1.45 -1.60
C GLU A 92 6.43 2.67 -1.18
N ILE A 93 5.52 3.12 -2.03
CA ILE A 93 4.67 4.29 -1.73
C ILE A 93 3.66 3.94 -0.63
N LEU A 94 3.04 2.75 -0.70
CA LEU A 94 2.18 2.25 0.38
C LEU A 94 2.90 2.27 1.74
N THR A 95 4.15 1.79 1.78
CA THR A 95 4.97 1.76 3.01
C THR A 95 5.20 3.17 3.56
N ARG A 96 5.49 4.14 2.69
CA ARG A 96 5.66 5.55 3.09
C ARG A 96 4.37 6.13 3.65
N PHE A 97 3.21 5.80 3.08
CA PHE A 97 1.92 6.21 3.65
C PHE A 97 1.66 5.59 5.01
N LEU A 98 1.91 4.28 5.18
CA LEU A 98 1.78 3.61 6.48
C LEU A 98 2.64 4.30 7.56
N ALA A 99 3.89 4.61 7.24
CA ALA A 99 4.79 5.35 8.14
C ALA A 99 4.27 6.75 8.48
N GLY A 100 3.72 7.47 7.49
CA GLY A 100 3.11 8.78 7.68
C GLY A 100 1.86 8.74 8.58
N LEU A 101 1.00 7.73 8.40
CA LEU A 101 -0.22 7.55 9.18
C LEU A 101 0.06 7.17 10.65
N CYS A 102 1.24 6.64 10.95
CA CYS A 102 1.67 6.43 12.34
C CYS A 102 2.02 7.74 13.08
N ARG A 103 2.16 8.88 12.38
CA ARG A 103 2.52 10.17 13.00
C ARG A 103 1.28 10.95 13.44
N PHE A 104 0.97 10.90 14.73
CA PHE A 104 -0.21 11.49 15.35
C PHE A 104 -0.55 12.95 14.95
N PRO A 105 0.41 13.90 14.85
CA PRO A 105 0.07 15.27 14.45
C PRO A 105 -0.46 15.38 13.01
N MET A 106 0.00 14.50 12.12
CA MET A 106 -0.33 14.52 10.69
C MET A 106 -1.67 13.83 10.40
N THR A 107 -2.11 12.92 11.28
CA THR A 107 -3.37 12.20 11.12
C THR A 107 -4.56 12.90 11.75
N LYS A 108 -4.36 13.90 12.63
CA LYS A 108 -5.47 14.58 13.31
C LYS A 108 -6.55 15.12 12.35
N PRO A 109 -6.22 15.81 11.24
CA PRO A 109 -7.23 16.23 10.27
C PRO A 109 -7.89 15.05 9.55
N LEU A 110 -7.11 14.01 9.23
CA LEU A 110 -7.61 12.79 8.58
C LEU A 110 -8.57 12.02 9.48
N LEU A 111 -8.32 11.95 10.79
CA LEU A 111 -9.21 11.32 11.77
C LEU A 111 -10.58 12.01 11.83
N THR A 112 -10.62 13.33 11.62
CA THR A 112 -11.88 14.08 11.57
C THR A 112 -12.71 13.74 10.33
N ILE A 113 -12.06 13.41 9.21
CA ILE A 113 -12.74 13.14 7.93
C ILE A 113 -13.05 11.65 7.77
N LEU A 114 -12.10 10.78 8.07
CA LEU A 114 -12.14 9.34 7.81
C LEU A 114 -12.65 8.52 9.00
N GLY A 115 -12.70 9.11 10.19
CA GLY A 115 -13.05 8.43 11.44
C GLY A 115 -11.84 8.05 12.28
N GLN A 116 -12.11 7.42 13.42
CA GLN A 116 -11.07 7.04 14.38
C GLN A 116 -10.23 5.88 13.87
N PHE A 117 -8.91 6.00 13.98
CA PHE A 117 -7.99 4.94 13.58
C PHE A 117 -7.83 3.89 14.68
N VAL A 118 -7.68 2.64 14.27
CA VAL A 118 -7.33 1.53 15.14
C VAL A 118 -5.88 1.71 15.61
N THR A 119 -5.71 2.05 16.90
CA THR A 119 -4.40 2.33 17.50
C THR A 119 -3.43 1.16 17.36
N GLN A 120 -3.93 -0.08 17.44
CA GLN A 120 -3.10 -1.28 17.36
C GLN A 120 -2.37 -1.41 16.01
N THR A 121 -2.98 -0.99 14.90
CA THR A 121 -2.36 -0.98 13.58
C THR A 121 -1.09 -0.13 13.59
N GLY A 122 -1.17 1.07 14.16
CA GLY A 122 -0.04 1.98 14.26
C GLY A 122 1.14 1.37 15.01
N HIS A 123 0.89 0.68 16.13
CA HIS A 123 1.94 -0.01 16.89
C HIS A 123 2.61 -1.13 16.08
N LYS A 124 1.83 -1.96 15.39
CA LYS A 124 2.36 -3.05 14.55
C LYS A 124 3.22 -2.52 13.40
N VAL A 125 2.74 -1.49 12.71
CA VAL A 125 3.46 -0.84 11.60
C VAL A 125 4.76 -0.20 12.10
N LEU A 126 4.74 0.55 13.21
CA LEU A 126 5.94 1.16 13.79
C LEU A 126 6.98 0.12 14.21
N TRP A 127 6.53 -0.96 14.86
CA TRP A 127 7.41 -2.06 15.24
C TRP A 127 8.06 -2.70 14.01
N TRP A 128 7.26 -3.02 12.99
CA TRP A 128 7.76 -3.59 11.76
C TRP A 128 8.75 -2.66 11.02
N LEU A 129 8.47 -1.34 10.96
CA LEU A 129 9.38 -0.35 10.37
C LEU A 129 10.73 -0.32 11.10
N LYS A 130 10.72 -0.42 12.43
CA LYS A 130 11.93 -0.49 13.24
C LYS A 130 12.76 -1.73 12.88
N GLU A 131 12.16 -2.92 12.92
CA GLU A 131 12.83 -4.19 12.57
C GLU A 131 13.40 -4.18 11.14
N ARG A 132 12.64 -3.64 10.19
CA ARG A 132 13.08 -3.50 8.80
C ARG A 132 14.27 -2.56 8.67
N THR A 133 14.27 -1.45 9.41
CA THR A 133 15.39 -0.48 9.41
C THR A 133 16.64 -1.09 10.03
N GLU A 134 16.51 -1.79 11.16
CA GLU A 134 17.63 -2.46 11.82
C GLU A 134 18.27 -3.55 10.94
N ARG A 135 17.46 -4.33 10.22
CA ARG A 135 17.96 -5.29 9.21
C ARG A 135 18.76 -4.58 8.11
N ALA A 136 18.19 -3.54 7.52
CA ALA A 136 18.85 -2.79 6.45
C ALA A 136 20.19 -2.18 6.89
N VAL A 137 20.29 -1.67 8.12
CA VAL A 137 21.55 -1.14 8.67
C VAL A 137 22.61 -2.24 8.83
N LYS A 138 22.23 -3.42 9.32
CA LYS A 138 23.14 -4.57 9.48
C LYS A 138 23.65 -5.05 8.12
N ASP A 139 22.78 -5.12 7.11
CA ASP A 139 23.15 -5.55 5.76
C ASP A 139 24.18 -4.60 5.13
N LEU A 140 23.99 -3.29 5.30
CA LEU A 140 24.93 -2.26 4.83
C LEU A 140 26.30 -2.37 5.52
N GLN A 141 26.32 -2.63 6.83
CA GLN A 141 27.56 -2.81 7.59
C GLN A 141 28.30 -4.10 7.21
N GLY A 142 27.57 -5.19 6.95
CA GLY A 142 28.14 -6.45 6.48
C GLY A 142 28.79 -6.34 5.10
N GLN A 143 28.19 -5.55 4.21
CA GLN A 143 28.75 -5.29 2.87
C GLN A 143 30.03 -4.45 2.92
N GLN A 144 30.12 -3.47 3.83
CA GLN A 144 31.34 -2.67 4.03
C GLN A 144 32.51 -3.52 4.54
N GLY A 145 32.26 -4.44 5.48
CA GLY A 145 33.30 -5.35 6.00
C GLY A 145 33.87 -6.32 4.95
N GLN A 146 33.04 -6.76 4.01
CA GLN A 146 33.47 -7.64 2.91
C GLN A 146 34.30 -6.89 1.85
N GLN A 147 33.93 -5.64 1.51
CA GLN A 147 34.71 -4.81 0.58
C GLN A 147 36.10 -4.44 1.15
N ASP A 148 36.21 -4.20 2.45
CA ASP A 148 37.48 -3.90 3.12
C ASP A 148 38.43 -5.11 3.21
N GLN A 149 37.89 -6.33 3.28
CA GLN A 149 38.69 -7.57 3.25
C GLN A 149 39.21 -7.87 1.84
N GLN A 150 38.39 -7.66 0.81
CA GLN A 150 38.76 -7.93 -0.57
C GLN A 150 39.83 -6.95 -1.09
N ASN A 151 39.74 -5.67 -0.69
CA ASN A 151 40.79 -4.67 -1.01
C ASN A 151 42.13 -4.96 -0.30
N LYS A 152 42.14 -5.59 0.88
CA LYS A 152 43.37 -5.95 1.59
C LYS A 152 44.11 -7.14 0.97
N GLU A 153 43.40 -8.03 0.27
CA GLU A 153 44.02 -9.17 -0.43
C GLU A 153 44.66 -8.76 -1.76
N ASP A 154 44.09 -7.81 -2.49
CA ASP A 154 44.65 -7.32 -3.76
C ASP A 154 45.87 -6.39 -3.57
N THR A 155 46.02 -5.74 -2.41
CA THR A 155 47.20 -4.89 -2.12
C THR A 155 48.42 -5.71 -1.65
N ARG A 156 48.29 -7.05 -1.51
CA ARG A 156 49.36 -7.97 -1.08
C ARG A 156 49.98 -8.80 -2.21
N LYS A 157 49.59 -8.58 -3.46
CA LYS A 157 50.22 -9.14 -4.67
C LYS A 157 51.04 -8.06 -5.37
#